data_AF-A0A5P2H098-F1
#
_entry.id   AF-A0A5P2H098-F1
#
_cell.length_a   1.000
_cell.length_b   1.000
_cell.length_c   1.000
_cell.angle_alpha   90.00
_cell.angle_beta   90.00
_cell.angle_gamma   90.00
#
_symmetry.space_group_name_H-M   'P 1'
#
loop_
_entity.id
_entity.type
_entity.pdbx_description
1 polymer ?
#
loop_
_entity_poly.entity_id
_entity_poly.type
_entity_poly.pdbx_seq_one_letter_code
_entity_poly.pdbx_strand_id
1 'polypeptide(L)'
;MSQSVSVQPEQVETAPSGAASAASPSAPPAKPKIEPVVVIDALDMEARGVGRLVNEDGTPGKVIFVEGALPGETVSYRSFKRKPSYEQASLVEIKQPSVMRVTPGCQYFGVCGGCSMQHLDSRAQLAIKQRILEDNLWHLSKVRPDVVFRPIAGPDWGYRFRARLTVRYVAKKGGVLVGFHERKSSYVADMTSCEVLPPHVSALLMPLRELVTGLSIRDRMPQIELAVGQDVTALVLRILEPLTDADKDLLRAFADQHNVQFWLQPKGPDTVHVFHPTDRELAYTLPEFGIRMPFKPTDFTQVNHQINRVLIGRALRLLDAQPSDRLLDLFCGIGNFTLPLATQGTSVMGIEGSEALTTRALANAEYNGLAHKTSFACRNLFEVTAEDIAQLGRFDRWLVDPPREGALAVSKALAELHQQGSDVLPKRIVYVSCNPATLARDAGLLVHEAGYRLSGAGVVNMFPHTSHVESIAVFDRA
;
A
#
# COMPACT_ATOMS: atom_id res chain seq x y z
N MET A 1 58.17 13.96 -80.49
CA MET A 1 57.78 12.91 -81.46
C MET A 1 56.98 11.88 -80.67
N SER A 2 55.66 11.78 -80.89
CA SER A 2 55.02 10.80 -81.81
C SER A 2 54.94 9.41 -81.15
N GLN A 3 53.85 8.64 -81.06
CA GLN A 3 52.44 8.62 -81.52
C GLN A 3 51.69 7.67 -80.52
N SER A 4 50.43 7.80 -80.07
CA SER A 4 49.09 7.72 -80.72
C SER A 4 48.70 6.38 -81.40
N VAL A 5 47.44 5.93 -81.19
CA VAL A 5 46.71 4.78 -81.85
C VAL A 5 47.10 3.39 -81.28
N SER A 6 46.27 2.41 -80.83
CA SER A 6 44.98 1.76 -81.25
C SER A 6 45.16 0.67 -82.34
N VAL A 7 44.37 -0.41 -82.51
CA VAL A 7 42.98 -0.81 -82.14
C VAL A 7 42.91 -2.33 -81.77
N GLN A 8 41.74 -2.82 -81.30
CA GLN A 8 41.22 -4.21 -81.14
C GLN A 8 41.17 -5.05 -82.46
N PRO A 9 40.86 -6.40 -82.52
CA PRO A 9 39.86 -7.24 -81.79
C PRO A 9 40.43 -8.53 -81.10
N GLU A 10 39.83 -9.18 -80.09
CA GLU A 10 38.48 -9.72 -79.79
C GLU A 10 38.33 -11.24 -80.06
N GLN A 11 38.41 -12.06 -79.01
CA GLN A 11 37.66 -13.31 -78.85
C GLN A 11 37.32 -13.59 -77.37
N VAL A 12 36.04 -13.41 -77.04
CA VAL A 12 35.14 -14.36 -76.36
C VAL A 12 35.72 -15.29 -75.28
N GLU A 13 35.40 -15.01 -74.01
CA GLU A 13 34.75 -15.99 -73.12
C GLU A 13 34.03 -15.26 -71.96
N THR A 14 32.74 -15.58 -71.74
CA THR A 14 31.88 -14.91 -70.74
C THR A 14 31.73 -15.74 -69.47
N ALA A 15 31.90 -15.10 -68.30
CA ALA A 15 31.75 -15.74 -67.00
C ALA A 15 30.30 -16.23 -66.72
N PRO A 16 30.11 -17.40 -66.08
CA PRO A 16 28.79 -17.87 -65.68
C PRO A 16 28.29 -17.20 -64.40
N SER A 17 27.02 -16.83 -64.42
CA SER A 17 26.28 -16.19 -63.33
C SER A 17 25.84 -17.15 -62.22
N GLY A 18 25.77 -16.63 -60.99
CA GLY A 18 24.65 -16.91 -60.06
C GLY A 18 24.48 -18.35 -59.57
N ALA A 19 25.28 -18.76 -58.58
CA ALA A 19 24.92 -19.88 -57.71
C ALA A 19 23.99 -19.39 -56.59
N ALA A 20 22.73 -19.82 -56.61
CA ALA A 20 21.75 -19.46 -55.59
C ALA A 20 22.11 -20.08 -54.22
N SER A 21 22.16 -19.24 -53.18
CA SER A 21 22.27 -19.70 -51.80
C SER A 21 21.00 -20.46 -51.40
N ALA A 22 21.14 -21.74 -51.10
CA ALA A 22 20.02 -22.57 -50.65
C ALA A 22 19.54 -22.09 -49.28
N ALA A 23 18.33 -21.54 -49.23
CA ALA A 23 17.69 -21.15 -47.99
C ALA A 23 17.49 -22.38 -47.08
N SER A 24 17.95 -22.27 -45.82
CA SER A 24 17.66 -23.29 -44.80
C SER A 24 16.14 -23.42 -44.62
N PRO A 25 15.59 -24.64 -44.47
CA PRO A 25 14.15 -24.81 -44.31
C PRO A 25 13.68 -24.10 -43.04
N SER A 26 12.81 -23.12 -43.21
CA SER A 26 12.13 -22.44 -42.10
C SER A 26 11.44 -23.47 -41.21
N ALA A 27 11.65 -23.38 -39.90
CA ALA A 27 10.93 -24.20 -38.94
C ALA A 27 9.41 -24.08 -39.19
N PRO A 28 8.63 -25.18 -39.13
CA PRO A 28 7.21 -25.14 -39.41
C PRO A 28 6.52 -24.16 -38.45
N PRO A 29 5.52 -23.39 -38.93
CA PRO A 29 4.80 -22.45 -38.09
C PRO A 29 4.23 -23.20 -36.88
N ALA A 30 4.54 -22.70 -35.68
CA ALA A 30 4.07 -23.32 -34.46
C ALA A 30 2.54 -23.38 -34.49
N LYS A 31 1.96 -24.58 -34.32
CA LYS A 31 0.51 -24.76 -34.21
C LYS A 31 -0.04 -23.72 -33.23
N PRO A 32 -1.13 -23.01 -33.55
CA PRO A 32 -1.69 -22.02 -32.63
C PRO A 32 -1.98 -22.71 -31.31
N LYS A 33 -1.27 -22.29 -30.26
CA LYS A 33 -1.52 -22.81 -28.91
C LYS A 33 -2.90 -22.33 -28.51
N ILE A 34 -3.88 -23.23 -28.57
CA ILE A 34 -5.23 -22.97 -28.07
C ILE A 34 -5.09 -22.69 -26.58
N GLU A 35 -5.26 -21.43 -26.20
CA GLU A 35 -5.19 -21.03 -24.80
C GLU A 35 -6.50 -21.41 -24.10
N PRO A 36 -6.41 -22.00 -22.89
CA PRO A 36 -7.59 -22.38 -22.14
C PRO A 36 -8.43 -21.14 -21.80
N VAL A 37 -9.75 -21.34 -21.79
CA VAL A 37 -10.74 -20.30 -21.49
C VAL A 37 -11.35 -20.60 -20.12
N VAL A 38 -11.60 -19.56 -19.33
CA VAL A 38 -12.30 -19.67 -18.05
C VAL A 38 -13.26 -18.49 -17.86
N VAL A 39 -14.36 -18.73 -17.16
CA VAL A 39 -15.26 -17.68 -16.65
C VAL A 39 -14.78 -17.26 -15.27
N ILE A 40 -14.77 -15.96 -15.00
CA ILE A 40 -14.29 -15.41 -13.73
C ILE A 40 -15.48 -15.10 -12.82
N ASP A 41 -15.52 -15.74 -11.66
CA ASP A 41 -16.62 -15.67 -10.69
C ASP A 41 -16.40 -14.55 -9.65
N ALA A 42 -15.15 -14.33 -9.23
CA ALA A 42 -14.80 -13.44 -8.12
C ALA A 42 -13.39 -12.82 -8.28
N LEU A 43 -13.00 -11.95 -7.36
CA LEU A 43 -11.60 -11.53 -7.16
C LEU A 43 -11.08 -12.03 -5.81
N ASP A 44 -9.78 -12.31 -5.73
CA ASP A 44 -9.09 -12.61 -4.48
C ASP A 44 -8.47 -11.37 -3.80
N MET A 45 -7.82 -11.58 -2.64
CA MET A 45 -7.06 -10.58 -1.87
C MET A 45 -5.97 -9.83 -2.66
N GLU A 46 -5.50 -10.38 -3.78
CA GLU A 46 -4.47 -9.80 -4.63
C GLU A 46 -5.08 -9.14 -5.89
N ALA A 47 -6.42 -9.07 -5.96
CA ALA A 47 -7.20 -8.63 -7.11
C ALA A 47 -6.92 -9.44 -8.39
N ARG A 48 -6.75 -10.77 -8.25
CA ARG A 48 -6.73 -11.71 -9.36
C ARG A 48 -8.13 -12.28 -9.58
N GLY A 49 -8.54 -12.42 -10.84
CA GLY A 49 -9.76 -13.11 -11.23
C GLY A 49 -9.71 -14.57 -10.78
N VAL A 50 -10.71 -15.00 -10.01
CA VAL A 50 -10.89 -16.38 -9.60
C VAL A 50 -11.95 -17.02 -10.49
N GLY A 51 -11.54 -17.99 -11.29
CA GLY A 51 -12.45 -18.84 -12.06
C GLY A 51 -12.23 -20.31 -11.74
N ARG A 52 -13.21 -21.16 -12.06
CA ARG A 52 -13.08 -22.62 -11.92
C ARG A 52 -13.25 -23.30 -13.27
N LEU A 53 -12.40 -24.28 -13.55
CA LEU A 53 -12.67 -25.23 -14.63
C LEU A 53 -13.81 -26.16 -14.21
N VAL A 54 -14.61 -26.60 -15.17
CA VAL A 54 -15.65 -27.63 -14.98
C VAL A 54 -15.04 -28.96 -15.42
N ASN A 55 -15.17 -29.99 -14.59
CA ASN A 55 -14.73 -31.35 -14.93
C ASN A 55 -15.71 -32.00 -15.94
N GLU A 56 -15.32 -33.10 -16.57
CA GLU A 56 -16.18 -33.82 -17.55
C GLU A 56 -17.50 -34.34 -16.95
N ASP A 57 -17.54 -34.54 -15.63
CA ASP A 57 -18.72 -34.93 -14.85
C ASP A 57 -19.59 -33.74 -14.38
N GLY A 58 -19.25 -32.51 -14.78
CA GLY A 58 -19.92 -31.29 -14.35
C GLY A 58 -19.53 -30.77 -12.95
N THR A 59 -18.62 -31.43 -12.24
CA THR A 59 -18.21 -31.00 -10.90
C THR A 59 -17.25 -29.80 -10.92
N PRO A 60 -17.18 -28.99 -9.85
CA PRO A 60 -16.22 -27.89 -9.75
C PRO A 60 -14.78 -28.42 -9.71
N GLY A 61 -14.06 -28.19 -10.80
CA GLY A 61 -12.67 -28.59 -10.95
C GLY A 61 -11.69 -27.56 -10.38
N LYS A 62 -10.54 -27.50 -11.04
CA LYS A 62 -9.37 -26.73 -10.62
C LYS A 62 -9.61 -25.22 -10.59
N VAL A 63 -9.10 -24.54 -9.55
CA VAL A 63 -9.19 -23.08 -9.41
C VAL A 63 -8.08 -22.39 -10.21
N ILE A 64 -8.44 -21.39 -11.00
CA ILE A 64 -7.52 -20.60 -11.82
C ILE A 64 -7.53 -19.16 -11.32
N PHE A 65 -6.36 -18.66 -10.92
CA PHE A 65 -6.13 -17.25 -10.55
C PHE A 65 -5.55 -16.51 -11.76
N VAL A 66 -6.33 -15.63 -12.39
CA VAL A 66 -5.99 -14.89 -13.61
C VAL A 66 -5.72 -13.42 -13.30
N GLU A 67 -4.48 -12.98 -13.48
CA GLU A 67 -4.08 -11.58 -13.30
C GLU A 67 -4.65 -10.69 -14.42
N GLY A 68 -5.36 -9.62 -14.02
CA GLY A 68 -5.95 -8.63 -14.92
C GLY A 68 -7.36 -8.95 -15.42
N ALA A 69 -7.94 -10.09 -15.01
CA ALA A 69 -9.32 -10.48 -15.33
C ALA A 69 -10.28 -10.14 -14.17
N LEU A 70 -11.53 -9.85 -14.50
CA LEU A 70 -12.57 -9.34 -13.58
C LEU A 70 -13.79 -10.26 -13.48
N PRO A 71 -14.62 -10.15 -12.43
CA PRO A 71 -15.84 -10.95 -12.30
C PRO A 71 -16.83 -10.68 -13.43
N GLY A 72 -17.43 -11.76 -13.94
CA GLY A 72 -18.32 -11.76 -15.10
C GLY A 72 -17.61 -11.83 -16.46
N GLU A 73 -16.28 -11.97 -16.49
CA GLU A 73 -15.53 -12.09 -17.76
C GLU A 73 -15.36 -13.53 -18.22
N THR A 74 -15.39 -13.71 -19.54
CA THR A 74 -14.87 -14.92 -20.20
C THR A 74 -13.52 -14.57 -20.83
N VAL A 75 -12.45 -15.23 -20.39
CA VAL A 75 -11.07 -14.86 -20.76
C VAL A 75 -10.24 -16.07 -21.20
N SER A 76 -9.32 -15.88 -22.16
CA SER A 76 -8.20 -16.82 -22.34
C SER A 76 -7.06 -16.46 -21.39
N TYR A 77 -6.36 -17.49 -20.90
CA TYR A 77 -5.30 -17.31 -19.91
C TYR A 77 -4.06 -18.15 -20.22
N ARG A 78 -2.91 -17.66 -19.75
CA ARG A 78 -1.63 -18.37 -19.84
C ARG A 78 -1.06 -18.61 -18.46
N SER A 79 -1.11 -19.85 -17.99
CA SER A 79 -0.56 -20.23 -16.68
C SER A 79 0.96 -20.12 -16.65
N PHE A 80 1.49 -19.37 -15.68
CA PHE A 80 2.92 -19.30 -15.38
C PHE A 80 3.32 -20.16 -14.17
N LYS A 81 2.34 -20.57 -13.34
CA LYS A 81 2.54 -21.49 -12.22
C LYS A 81 1.38 -22.48 -12.15
N ARG A 82 1.68 -23.77 -12.07
CA ARG A 82 0.69 -24.85 -11.94
C ARG A 82 0.95 -25.67 -10.68
N LYS A 83 -0.10 -25.94 -9.93
CA LYS A 83 -0.15 -26.89 -8.80
C LYS A 83 -1.33 -27.85 -9.02
N PRO A 84 -1.51 -28.91 -8.21
CA PRO A 84 -2.64 -29.83 -8.39
C PRO A 84 -3.99 -29.14 -8.20
N SER A 85 -4.17 -28.39 -7.11
CA SER A 85 -5.44 -27.72 -6.75
C SER A 85 -5.67 -26.37 -7.42
N TYR A 86 -4.62 -25.67 -7.86
CA TYR A 86 -4.74 -24.34 -8.47
C TYR A 86 -3.71 -24.02 -9.56
N GLU A 87 -4.00 -23.01 -10.38
CA GLU A 87 -3.03 -22.35 -11.28
C GLU A 87 -2.98 -20.84 -11.03
N GLN A 88 -1.81 -20.24 -11.30
CA GLN A 88 -1.69 -18.79 -11.46
C GLN A 88 -1.34 -18.49 -12.91
N ALA A 89 -2.05 -17.54 -13.49
CA ALA A 89 -2.03 -17.21 -14.90
C ALA A 89 -2.12 -15.70 -15.13
N SER A 90 -1.70 -15.29 -16.32
CA SER A 90 -1.97 -13.95 -16.85
C SER A 90 -3.11 -14.01 -17.85
N LEU A 91 -3.97 -13.00 -17.85
CA LEU A 91 -4.90 -12.72 -18.94
C LEU A 91 -4.14 -12.60 -20.28
N VAL A 92 -4.70 -13.15 -21.36
CA VAL A 92 -4.19 -12.94 -22.72
C VAL A 92 -5.23 -12.26 -23.61
N GLU A 93 -6.45 -12.80 -23.66
CA GLU A 93 -7.56 -12.23 -24.42
C GLU A 93 -8.83 -12.17 -23.57
N ILE A 94 -9.57 -11.06 -23.66
CA ILE A 94 -10.92 -10.93 -23.09
C ILE A 94 -11.91 -11.26 -24.20
N LYS A 95 -12.60 -12.39 -24.08
CA LYS A 95 -13.63 -12.81 -25.05
C LYS A 95 -14.97 -12.17 -24.77
N GLN A 96 -15.28 -11.94 -23.49
CA GLN A 96 -16.43 -11.19 -23.03
C GLN A 96 -15.99 -10.30 -21.85
N PRO A 97 -16.04 -8.97 -21.99
CA PRO A 97 -15.65 -8.04 -20.93
C PRO A 97 -16.73 -7.89 -19.87
N SER A 98 -16.31 -7.54 -18.65
CA SER A 98 -17.23 -7.23 -17.55
C SER A 98 -17.80 -5.83 -17.74
N VAL A 99 -19.08 -5.63 -17.37
CA VAL A 99 -19.70 -4.31 -17.30
C VAL A 99 -19.03 -3.37 -16.30
N MET A 100 -18.20 -3.91 -15.40
CA MET A 100 -17.41 -3.14 -14.42
C MET A 100 -16.01 -2.78 -14.94
N ARG A 101 -15.60 -3.25 -16.13
CA ARG A 101 -14.29 -2.93 -16.70
C ARG A 101 -14.25 -1.49 -17.19
N VAL A 102 -13.20 -0.77 -16.83
CA VAL A 102 -12.91 0.59 -17.30
C VAL A 102 -11.49 0.67 -17.87
N THR A 103 -11.24 1.69 -18.69
CA THR A 103 -9.87 2.02 -19.12
C THR A 103 -9.10 2.62 -17.94
N PRO A 104 -7.90 2.10 -17.60
CA PRO A 104 -7.05 2.68 -16.55
C PRO A 104 -6.72 4.15 -16.79
N GLY A 105 -6.81 4.96 -15.74
CA GLY A 105 -6.43 6.39 -15.80
C GLY A 105 -4.93 6.65 -15.88
N CYS A 106 -4.10 5.70 -15.42
CA CYS A 106 -2.64 5.76 -15.52
C CYS A 106 -2.14 5.04 -16.77
N GLN A 107 -1.43 5.75 -17.65
CA GLN A 107 -0.76 5.15 -18.82
C GLN A 107 0.29 4.08 -18.47
N TYR A 108 0.82 4.09 -17.23
CA TYR A 108 1.78 3.10 -16.74
C TYR A 108 1.13 1.87 -16.09
N PHE A 109 -0.21 1.80 -16.05
CA PHE A 109 -0.90 0.64 -15.52
C PHE A 109 -0.56 -0.62 -16.34
N GLY A 110 -0.37 -1.75 -15.65
CA GLY A 110 0.12 -3.00 -16.25
C GLY A 110 1.64 -3.15 -16.24
N VAL A 111 2.41 -2.06 -16.31
CA VAL A 111 3.89 -2.06 -16.15
C VAL A 111 4.27 -1.73 -14.71
N CYS A 112 3.76 -0.62 -14.18
CA CYS A 112 4.00 -0.18 -12.80
C CYS A 112 3.38 -1.15 -11.78
N GLY A 113 4.14 -1.50 -10.73
CA GLY A 113 3.70 -2.35 -9.62
C GLY A 113 2.81 -1.66 -8.59
N GLY A 114 2.65 -0.33 -8.65
CA GLY A 114 1.98 0.45 -7.60
C GLY A 114 0.44 0.33 -7.56
N CYS A 115 -0.20 -0.09 -8.66
CA CYS A 115 -1.66 -0.24 -8.75
C CYS A 115 -2.02 -1.62 -9.32
N SER A 116 -3.10 -2.24 -8.82
CA SER A 116 -3.59 -3.53 -9.30
C SER A 116 -5.00 -3.50 -9.88
N MET A 117 -5.82 -2.49 -9.58
CA MET A 117 -7.27 -2.51 -9.86
C MET A 117 -7.78 -1.38 -10.79
N GLN A 118 -6.93 -0.55 -11.41
CA GLN A 118 -7.40 0.58 -12.25
C GLN A 118 -8.25 0.18 -13.47
N HIS A 119 -8.23 -1.08 -13.87
CA HIS A 119 -9.08 -1.59 -14.96
C HIS A 119 -10.50 -1.95 -14.50
N LEU A 120 -10.83 -1.76 -13.22
CA LEU A 120 -12.13 -1.99 -12.60
C LEU A 120 -12.69 -0.64 -12.11
N ASP A 121 -13.98 -0.38 -12.34
CA ASP A 121 -14.67 0.82 -11.82
C ASP A 121 -14.47 1.00 -10.31
N SER A 122 -14.28 2.23 -9.81
CA SER A 122 -13.94 2.45 -8.40
C SER A 122 -15.06 2.10 -7.42
N ARG A 123 -16.33 2.16 -7.83
CA ARG A 123 -17.46 1.68 -7.02
C ARG A 123 -17.48 0.17 -6.96
N ALA A 124 -17.15 -0.50 -8.06
CA ALA A 124 -16.96 -1.95 -8.08
C ALA A 124 -15.73 -2.38 -7.24
N GLN A 125 -14.64 -1.61 -7.23
CA GLN A 125 -13.50 -1.84 -6.31
C GLN A 125 -13.99 -1.84 -4.85
N LEU A 126 -14.77 -0.83 -4.42
CA LEU A 126 -15.34 -0.76 -3.07
C LEU A 126 -16.21 -1.99 -2.73
N ALA A 127 -17.12 -2.37 -3.63
CA ALA A 127 -18.01 -3.51 -3.41
C ALA A 127 -17.23 -4.83 -3.26
N ILE A 128 -16.20 -5.04 -4.08
CA ILE A 128 -15.35 -6.23 -3.99
C ILE A 128 -14.52 -6.23 -2.70
N LYS A 129 -13.94 -5.10 -2.30
CA LYS A 129 -13.21 -5.00 -1.02
C LYS A 129 -14.13 -5.31 0.17
N GLN A 130 -15.36 -4.80 0.15
CA GLN A 130 -16.39 -5.08 1.16
C GLN A 130 -16.73 -6.58 1.19
N ARG A 131 -16.94 -7.19 0.03
CA ARG A 131 -17.19 -8.63 -0.08
C ARG A 131 -16.03 -9.48 0.44
N ILE A 132 -14.80 -9.07 0.14
CA ILE A 132 -13.57 -9.71 0.64
C ILE A 132 -13.52 -9.73 2.17
N LEU A 133 -13.92 -8.66 2.86
CA LEU A 133 -13.98 -8.62 4.33
C LEU A 133 -15.02 -9.64 4.86
N GLU A 134 -16.22 -9.64 4.30
CA GLU A 134 -17.29 -10.58 4.66
C GLU A 134 -16.89 -12.04 4.45
N ASP A 135 -16.28 -12.35 3.31
CA ASP A 135 -15.82 -13.70 2.99
C ASP A 135 -14.68 -14.14 3.92
N ASN A 136 -13.74 -13.26 4.30
CA ASN A 136 -12.71 -13.61 5.29
C ASN A 136 -13.32 -13.92 6.67
N LEU A 137 -14.20 -13.05 7.18
CA LEU A 137 -14.90 -13.27 8.46
C LEU A 137 -15.66 -14.60 8.47
N TRP A 138 -16.45 -14.86 7.42
CA TRP A 138 -17.24 -16.09 7.35
C TRP A 138 -16.41 -17.35 7.11
N HIS A 139 -15.47 -17.33 6.18
CA HIS A 139 -14.75 -18.54 5.79
C HIS A 139 -13.66 -18.92 6.79
N LEU A 140 -12.94 -17.94 7.37
CA LEU A 140 -11.83 -18.20 8.31
C LEU A 140 -12.30 -18.39 9.76
N SER A 141 -13.29 -17.64 10.23
CA SER A 141 -13.68 -17.66 11.65
C SER A 141 -15.16 -17.93 11.94
N LYS A 142 -16.01 -18.10 10.91
CA LYS A 142 -17.47 -18.32 11.06
C LYS A 142 -18.22 -17.18 11.76
N VAL A 143 -17.58 -16.01 11.88
CA VAL A 143 -18.19 -14.80 12.45
C VAL A 143 -18.95 -14.04 11.35
N ARG A 144 -20.05 -13.38 11.72
CA ARG A 144 -20.75 -12.40 10.89
C ARG A 144 -21.00 -11.13 11.69
N PRO A 145 -20.92 -9.94 11.08
CA PRO A 145 -21.29 -8.70 11.76
C PRO A 145 -22.81 -8.57 11.87
N ASP A 146 -23.32 -8.09 13.01
CA ASP A 146 -24.73 -7.73 13.17
C ASP A 146 -25.14 -6.61 12.19
N VAL A 147 -24.23 -5.66 11.95
CA VAL A 147 -24.41 -4.55 11.00
C VAL A 147 -23.22 -4.45 10.03
N VAL A 148 -23.49 -4.59 8.74
CA VAL A 148 -22.52 -4.22 7.69
C VAL A 148 -22.53 -2.71 7.51
N PHE A 149 -21.42 -2.04 7.79
CA PHE A 149 -21.30 -0.59 7.64
C PHE A 149 -21.15 -0.20 6.16
N ARG A 150 -21.70 0.98 5.81
CA ARG A 150 -21.41 1.61 4.52
C ARG A 150 -19.90 1.86 4.39
N PRO A 151 -19.25 1.46 3.28
CA PRO A 151 -17.82 1.71 3.06
C PRO A 151 -17.43 3.19 3.16
N ILE A 152 -16.30 3.47 3.79
CA ILE A 152 -15.68 4.80 3.76
C ILE A 152 -14.93 4.95 2.43
N ALA A 153 -15.24 6.01 1.69
CA ALA A 153 -14.62 6.34 0.40
C ALA A 153 -14.34 7.84 0.30
N GLY A 154 -13.50 8.22 -0.66
CA GLY A 154 -13.03 9.57 -0.92
C GLY A 154 -12.40 9.62 -2.32
N PRO A 155 -11.50 10.58 -2.62
CA PRO A 155 -10.89 10.68 -3.94
C PRO A 155 -10.09 9.44 -4.33
N ASP A 156 -10.35 8.95 -5.54
CA ASP A 156 -9.65 7.80 -6.14
C ASP A 156 -8.23 8.16 -6.63
N TRP A 157 -7.99 9.45 -6.89
CA TRP A 157 -6.76 10.01 -7.46
C TRP A 157 -6.18 11.12 -6.57
N GLY A 158 -4.89 11.43 -6.72
CA GLY A 158 -4.22 12.50 -5.95
C GLY A 158 -4.11 12.28 -4.44
N TYR A 159 -4.53 11.12 -3.93
CA TYR A 159 -4.74 10.87 -2.50
C TYR A 159 -3.46 10.47 -1.74
N ARG A 160 -2.41 10.03 -2.45
CA ARG A 160 -1.27 9.35 -1.86
C ARG A 160 -0.21 10.33 -1.36
N PHE A 161 -0.40 10.82 -0.14
CA PHE A 161 0.50 11.74 0.55
C PHE A 161 1.80 11.10 1.04
N ARG A 162 1.97 9.78 0.94
CA ARG A 162 3.23 9.09 1.26
C ARG A 162 3.63 8.05 0.23
N ALA A 163 4.89 8.09 -0.19
CA ALA A 163 5.46 7.17 -1.16
C ALA A 163 6.94 6.87 -0.87
N ARG A 164 7.41 5.74 -1.39
CA ARG A 164 8.83 5.41 -1.49
C ARG A 164 9.13 5.25 -2.97
N LEU A 165 9.88 6.20 -3.52
CA LEU A 165 10.30 6.20 -4.92
C LEU A 165 11.69 5.58 -5.00
N THR A 166 11.83 4.53 -5.82
CA THR A 166 13.14 3.97 -6.16
C THR A 166 13.82 4.92 -7.14
N VAL A 167 15.12 5.13 -6.92
CA VAL A 167 16.00 5.91 -7.78
C VAL A 167 17.05 4.96 -8.37
N ARG A 168 17.23 5.02 -9.70
CA ARG A 168 18.18 4.15 -10.40
C ARG A 168 18.83 4.88 -11.56
N TYR A 169 20.14 5.10 -11.49
CA TYR A 169 20.94 5.50 -12.64
C TYR A 169 21.03 4.34 -13.65
N VAL A 170 20.76 4.63 -14.93
CA VAL A 170 20.79 3.66 -16.03
C VAL A 170 21.67 4.20 -17.15
N ALA A 171 22.97 3.90 -17.08
CA ALA A 171 23.98 4.40 -18.03
C ALA A 171 23.60 4.16 -19.51
N LYS A 172 22.98 3.02 -19.85
CA LYS A 172 22.50 2.72 -21.22
C LYS A 172 21.38 3.63 -21.72
N LYS A 173 20.61 4.26 -20.82
CA LYS A 173 19.58 5.25 -21.13
C LYS A 173 20.08 6.70 -20.96
N GLY A 174 21.34 6.90 -20.56
CA GLY A 174 21.93 8.22 -20.36
C GLY A 174 21.34 9.04 -19.22
N GLY A 175 20.61 8.43 -18.27
CA GLY A 175 19.89 9.18 -17.23
C GLY A 175 19.43 8.36 -16.03
N VAL A 176 18.76 9.04 -15.11
CA VAL A 176 18.20 8.47 -13.88
C VAL A 176 16.70 8.19 -14.05
N LEU A 177 16.26 7.04 -13.55
CA LEU A 177 14.85 6.71 -13.35
C LEU A 177 14.46 7.00 -11.90
N VAL A 178 13.33 7.68 -11.71
CA VAL A 178 12.67 7.90 -10.42
C VAL A 178 11.24 7.43 -10.56
N GLY A 179 10.79 6.53 -9.68
CA GLY A 179 9.44 5.95 -9.77
C GLY A 179 9.24 4.74 -8.86
N PHE A 180 8.24 3.91 -9.17
CA PHE A 180 8.02 2.63 -8.49
C PHE A 180 8.63 1.46 -9.26
N HIS A 181 8.80 0.32 -8.59
CA HIS A 181 9.17 -0.92 -9.27
C HIS A 181 8.09 -1.39 -10.26
N GLU A 182 8.53 -2.06 -11.31
CA GLU A 182 7.68 -2.82 -12.22
C GLU A 182 7.00 -4.01 -11.51
N ARG A 183 5.89 -4.51 -12.07
CA ARG A 183 5.20 -5.69 -11.54
C ARG A 183 6.13 -6.90 -11.48
N LYS A 184 6.32 -7.47 -10.28
CA LYS A 184 7.13 -8.68 -10.01
C LYS A 184 8.60 -8.56 -10.47
N SER A 185 9.13 -7.34 -10.53
CA SER A 185 10.44 -7.02 -11.09
C SER A 185 11.19 -6.04 -10.17
N SER A 186 12.51 -6.09 -10.17
CA SER A 186 13.37 -5.13 -9.47
C SER A 186 13.72 -3.90 -10.32
N TYR A 187 13.32 -3.89 -11.59
CA TYR A 187 13.48 -2.71 -12.44
C TYR A 187 12.50 -1.61 -12.04
N VAL A 188 12.93 -0.36 -12.21
CA VAL A 188 12.11 0.83 -11.98
C VAL A 188 11.31 1.11 -13.25
N ALA A 189 9.98 1.21 -13.12
CA ALA A 189 9.10 1.51 -14.24
C ALA A 189 9.36 2.94 -14.74
N ASP A 190 9.50 3.10 -16.05
CA ASP A 190 9.86 4.38 -16.66
C ASP A 190 8.65 5.33 -16.76
N MET A 191 8.32 5.96 -15.63
CA MET A 191 7.15 6.85 -15.47
C MET A 191 7.54 8.33 -15.38
N THR A 192 6.77 9.21 -16.04
CA THR A 192 6.90 10.67 -15.95
C THR A 192 5.77 11.32 -15.14
N SER A 193 4.67 10.60 -14.91
CA SER A 193 3.52 10.99 -14.07
C SER A 193 3.09 9.85 -13.15
N CYS A 194 2.32 10.16 -12.11
CA CYS A 194 1.63 9.17 -11.29
C CYS A 194 0.36 9.78 -10.67
N GLU A 195 -0.79 9.35 -11.16
CA GLU A 195 -2.09 10.01 -10.95
C GLU A 195 -2.67 9.75 -9.54
N VAL A 196 -2.13 8.77 -8.81
CA VAL A 196 -2.46 8.56 -7.39
C VAL A 196 -1.65 9.45 -6.45
N LEU A 197 -0.51 10.00 -6.90
CA LEU A 197 0.22 11.04 -6.15
C LEU A 197 -0.48 12.39 -6.36
N PRO A 198 -0.42 13.30 -5.38
CA PRO A 198 -0.94 14.67 -5.53
C PRO A 198 -0.36 15.34 -6.79
N PRO A 199 -1.13 16.20 -7.50
CA PRO A 199 -0.67 16.79 -8.75
C PRO A 199 0.69 17.50 -8.64
N HIS A 200 0.93 18.24 -7.55
CA HIS A 200 2.20 18.92 -7.31
C HIS A 200 3.37 17.95 -7.09
N VAL A 201 3.13 16.76 -6.52
CA VAL A 201 4.13 15.70 -6.37
C VAL A 201 4.37 14.97 -7.68
N SER A 202 3.31 14.63 -8.43
CA SER A 202 3.44 13.98 -9.73
C SER A 202 4.27 14.83 -10.70
N ALA A 203 4.10 16.16 -10.65
CA ALA A 203 4.89 17.10 -11.44
C ALA A 203 6.39 17.10 -11.10
N LEU A 204 6.81 16.62 -9.92
CA LEU A 204 8.22 16.54 -9.52
C LEU A 204 8.96 15.32 -10.08
N LEU A 205 8.28 14.31 -10.65
CA LEU A 205 8.96 13.08 -11.08
C LEU A 205 10.03 13.33 -12.15
N MET A 206 9.78 14.22 -13.12
CA MET A 206 10.77 14.61 -14.13
C MET A 206 11.86 15.56 -13.58
N PRO A 207 11.53 16.67 -12.89
CA PRO A 207 12.52 17.52 -12.20
C PRO A 207 13.44 16.73 -11.24
N LEU A 208 12.92 15.73 -10.52
CA LEU A 208 13.74 14.88 -9.66
C LEU A 208 14.73 14.03 -10.47
N ARG A 209 14.35 13.47 -11.63
CA ARG A 209 15.30 12.75 -12.50
C ARG A 209 16.43 13.66 -12.96
N GLU A 210 16.12 14.90 -13.33
CA GLU A 210 17.09 15.92 -13.75
C GLU A 210 18.04 16.29 -12.60
N LEU A 211 17.48 16.62 -11.42
CA LEU A 211 18.22 16.89 -10.19
C LEU A 211 19.20 15.76 -9.88
N VAL A 212 18.72 14.51 -9.76
CA VAL A 212 19.60 13.39 -9.43
C VAL A 212 20.66 13.16 -10.50
N THR A 213 20.35 13.37 -11.79
CA THR A 213 21.33 13.21 -12.87
C THR A 213 22.50 14.19 -12.74
N GLY A 214 22.24 15.40 -12.22
CA GLY A 214 23.23 16.44 -11.93
C GLY A 214 24.07 16.21 -10.66
N LEU A 215 23.61 15.38 -9.72
CA LEU A 215 24.36 15.08 -8.49
C LEU A 215 25.61 14.22 -8.78
N SER A 216 26.69 14.47 -8.04
CA SER A 216 27.90 13.63 -8.07
C SER A 216 27.62 12.19 -7.59
N ILE A 217 26.69 12.03 -6.65
CA ILE A 217 26.30 10.76 -6.00
C ILE A 217 25.14 10.02 -6.69
N ARG A 218 24.87 10.29 -7.99
CA ARG A 218 23.67 9.81 -8.71
C ARG A 218 23.46 8.29 -8.78
N ASP A 219 24.52 7.49 -8.68
CA ASP A 219 24.46 6.03 -8.57
C ASP A 219 24.48 5.51 -7.12
N ARG A 220 24.66 6.42 -6.16
CA ARG A 220 24.80 6.19 -4.71
C ARG A 220 23.63 6.75 -3.89
N MET A 221 22.51 7.03 -4.55
CA MET A 221 21.26 7.44 -3.91
C MET A 221 20.11 6.56 -4.41
N PRO A 222 19.83 5.39 -3.79
CA PRO A 222 18.87 4.40 -4.33
C PRO A 222 17.39 4.75 -4.13
N GLN A 223 17.06 5.78 -3.33
CA GLN A 223 15.70 5.98 -2.85
C GLN A 223 15.40 7.42 -2.44
N ILE A 224 14.16 7.86 -2.71
CA ILE A 224 13.55 9.07 -2.17
C ILE A 224 12.27 8.67 -1.41
N GLU A 225 12.16 8.99 -0.13
CA GLU A 225 10.88 8.89 0.59
C GLU A 225 10.13 10.21 0.53
N LEU A 226 8.83 10.15 0.30
CA LEU A 226 7.92 11.28 0.22
C LEU A 226 7.00 11.28 1.43
N ALA A 227 6.86 12.44 2.08
CA ALA A 227 5.78 12.73 3.01
C ALA A 227 5.21 14.13 2.77
N VAL A 228 3.94 14.21 2.39
CA VAL A 228 3.20 15.47 2.24
C VAL A 228 2.54 15.82 3.57
N GLY A 229 2.93 16.96 4.14
CA GLY A 229 2.24 17.59 5.26
C GLY A 229 1.22 18.63 4.78
N GLN A 230 0.69 19.40 5.73
CA GLN A 230 -0.26 20.49 5.49
C GLN A 230 0.41 21.65 4.75
N ASP A 231 1.62 22.04 5.16
CA ASP A 231 2.30 23.28 4.70
C ASP A 231 3.57 23.01 3.88
N VAL A 232 4.13 21.79 3.96
CA VAL A 232 5.38 21.42 3.30
C VAL A 232 5.36 19.97 2.81
N THR A 233 6.02 19.72 1.67
CA THR A 233 6.28 18.37 1.17
C THR A 233 7.73 18.00 1.48
N ALA A 234 7.93 16.99 2.33
CA ALA A 234 9.24 16.48 2.70
C ALA A 234 9.70 15.36 1.76
N LEU A 235 10.97 15.42 1.36
CA LEU A 235 11.67 14.44 0.53
C LEU A 235 12.92 13.94 1.27
N VAL A 236 12.93 12.68 1.69
CA VAL A 236 14.09 12.05 2.36
C VAL A 236 14.97 11.39 1.31
N LEU A 237 16.19 11.90 1.16
CA LEU A 237 17.19 11.36 0.25
C LEU A 237 18.03 10.29 0.97
N ARG A 238 17.93 9.03 0.54
CA ARG A 238 18.83 7.97 1.04
C ARG A 238 20.19 8.09 0.36
N ILE A 239 21.08 8.88 0.93
CA ILE A 239 22.45 9.05 0.41
C ILE A 239 23.38 7.97 0.99
N LEU A 240 24.19 7.33 0.14
CA LEU A 240 25.20 6.36 0.57
C LEU A 240 26.61 6.96 0.67
N GLU A 241 26.81 8.16 0.11
CA GLU A 241 28.06 8.92 0.12
C GLU A 241 27.79 10.39 0.48
N PRO A 242 28.78 11.14 1.01
CA PRO A 242 28.61 12.55 1.36
C PRO A 242 28.35 13.44 0.14
N LEU A 243 27.50 14.44 0.30
CA LEU A 243 27.25 15.47 -0.70
C LEU A 243 28.42 16.46 -0.80
N THR A 244 28.84 16.79 -2.02
CA THR A 244 29.74 17.92 -2.28
C THR A 244 29.01 19.26 -2.05
N ASP A 245 29.73 20.38 -2.00
CA ASP A 245 29.08 21.69 -1.88
C ASP A 245 28.25 22.05 -3.12
N ALA A 246 28.69 21.65 -4.32
CA ALA A 246 27.90 21.78 -5.54
C ALA A 246 26.58 20.97 -5.48
N ASP A 247 26.61 19.74 -4.94
CA ASP A 247 25.39 18.96 -4.71
C ASP A 247 24.43 19.66 -3.75
N LYS A 248 24.96 20.24 -2.65
CA LYS A 248 24.16 20.97 -1.65
C LYS A 248 23.48 22.19 -2.28
N ASP A 249 24.15 22.91 -3.17
CA ASP A 249 23.60 24.09 -3.83
C ASP A 249 22.53 23.71 -4.86
N LEU A 250 22.70 22.61 -5.60
CA LEU A 250 21.64 22.04 -6.44
C LEU A 250 20.40 21.65 -5.62
N LEU A 251 20.59 20.99 -4.47
CA LEU A 251 19.48 20.62 -3.58
C LEU A 251 18.76 21.84 -2.98
N ARG A 252 19.48 22.89 -2.59
CA ARG A 252 18.88 24.15 -2.09
C ARG A 252 18.06 24.82 -3.17
N ALA A 253 18.66 25.06 -4.34
CA ALA A 253 18.00 25.70 -5.47
C ALA A 253 16.71 24.95 -5.88
N PHE A 254 16.75 23.62 -5.93
CA PHE A 254 15.58 22.80 -6.21
C PHE A 254 14.51 22.91 -5.11
N ALA A 255 14.90 22.86 -3.84
CA ALA A 255 13.97 22.98 -2.71
C ALA A 255 13.24 24.34 -2.70
N ASP A 256 13.97 25.42 -2.97
CA ASP A 256 13.42 26.78 -3.04
C ASP A 256 12.51 26.94 -4.28
N GLN A 257 12.93 26.44 -5.45
CA GLN A 257 12.14 26.48 -6.69
C GLN A 257 10.84 25.68 -6.60
N HIS A 258 10.88 24.49 -6.00
CA HIS A 258 9.76 23.55 -5.96
C HIS A 258 8.98 23.57 -4.63
N ASN A 259 9.38 24.42 -3.69
CA ASN A 259 8.75 24.58 -2.37
C ASN A 259 8.69 23.26 -1.56
N VAL A 260 9.78 22.48 -1.62
CA VAL A 260 9.93 21.19 -0.92
C VAL A 260 10.99 21.27 0.17
N GLN A 261 10.94 20.35 1.14
CA GLN A 261 11.94 20.22 2.20
C GLN A 261 12.74 18.94 2.02
N PHE A 262 14.05 19.06 1.80
CA PHE A 262 14.95 17.92 1.80
C PHE A 262 15.36 17.52 3.21
N TRP A 263 15.33 16.21 3.44
CA TRP A 263 15.92 15.51 4.57
C TRP A 263 16.98 14.55 4.03
N LEU A 264 18.03 14.27 4.81
CA LEU A 264 19.10 13.35 4.41
C LEU A 264 19.12 12.13 5.32
N GLN A 265 19.28 10.95 4.70
CA GLN A 265 19.45 9.67 5.39
C GLN A 265 20.79 9.03 4.98
N PRO A 266 21.90 9.31 5.71
CA PRO A 266 23.21 8.75 5.39
C PRO A 266 23.37 7.28 5.83
N LYS A 267 22.70 6.83 6.90
CA LYS A 267 22.77 5.44 7.40
C LYS A 267 21.36 4.87 7.66
N GLY A 268 21.10 4.32 8.84
CA GLY A 268 19.79 3.80 9.25
C GLY A 268 18.72 4.88 9.45
N PRO A 269 17.47 4.50 9.76
CA PRO A 269 16.35 5.43 10.00
C PRO A 269 16.68 6.55 10.99
N ASP A 270 17.43 6.26 12.04
CA ASP A 270 17.75 7.22 13.12
C ASP A 270 18.68 8.36 12.67
N THR A 271 19.32 8.23 11.51
CA THR A 271 20.19 9.28 10.94
C THR A 271 19.44 10.32 10.11
N VAL A 272 18.11 10.23 10.01
CA VAL A 272 17.28 11.16 9.25
C VAL A 272 17.20 12.53 9.94
N HIS A 273 17.69 13.55 9.23
CA HIS A 273 17.72 14.95 9.66
C HIS A 273 17.31 15.89 8.53
N VAL A 274 16.74 17.06 8.89
CA VAL A 274 16.42 18.13 7.93
C VAL A 274 17.73 18.66 7.33
N PHE A 275 17.72 18.93 6.02
CA PHE A 275 18.81 19.62 5.34
C PHE A 275 18.41 21.05 4.95
N HIS A 276 17.33 21.21 4.17
CA HIS A 276 16.88 22.53 3.72
C HIS A 276 15.42 22.50 3.20
N PRO A 277 14.58 23.51 3.51
CA PRO A 277 14.79 24.56 4.50
C PRO A 277 14.42 24.07 5.92
N THR A 278 14.94 24.74 6.95
CA THR A 278 14.80 24.32 8.37
C THR A 278 13.72 25.06 9.16
N ASP A 279 13.09 26.08 8.56
CA ASP A 279 12.06 26.95 9.13
C ASP A 279 10.64 26.35 9.08
N ARG A 280 10.46 25.20 8.42
CA ARG A 280 9.17 24.55 8.20
C ARG A 280 9.08 23.21 8.91
N GLU A 281 7.93 22.96 9.51
CA GLU A 281 7.64 21.73 10.24
C GLU A 281 6.66 20.85 9.46
N LEU A 282 7.04 19.57 9.30
CA LEU A 282 6.18 18.57 8.69
C LEU A 282 5.08 18.14 9.69
N ALA A 283 3.84 18.53 9.41
CA ALA A 283 2.67 18.18 10.21
C ALA A 283 1.47 17.85 9.33
N TYR A 284 0.53 17.04 9.83
CA TYR A 284 -0.85 17.00 9.31
C TYR A 284 -1.82 17.47 10.38
N THR A 285 -3.05 17.82 10.01
CA THR A 285 -4.07 18.31 10.95
C THR A 285 -5.29 17.39 10.99
N LEU A 286 -5.97 17.36 12.13
CA LEU A 286 -7.25 16.70 12.36
C LEU A 286 -8.28 17.77 12.80
N PRO A 287 -8.88 18.53 11.86
CA PRO A 287 -9.63 19.75 12.20
C PRO A 287 -10.86 19.53 13.07
N GLU A 288 -11.52 18.36 12.96
CA GLU A 288 -12.67 17.96 13.79
C GLU A 288 -12.36 17.97 15.30
N PHE A 289 -11.08 17.83 15.66
CA PHE A 289 -10.59 17.75 17.04
C PHE A 289 -9.65 18.92 17.41
N GLY A 290 -9.44 19.89 16.52
CA GLY A 290 -8.49 21.00 16.73
C GLY A 290 -7.02 20.59 16.81
N ILE A 291 -6.67 19.36 16.38
CA ILE A 291 -5.33 18.80 16.57
C ILE A 291 -4.41 19.07 15.37
N ARG A 292 -3.14 19.37 15.66
CA ARG A 292 -2.02 19.37 14.71
C ARG A 292 -1.02 18.29 15.13
N MET A 293 -0.60 17.45 14.19
CA MET A 293 0.28 16.30 14.40
C MET A 293 1.60 16.53 13.69
N PRO A 294 2.60 17.17 14.34
CA PRO A 294 3.99 17.10 13.92
C PRO A 294 4.45 15.63 13.77
N PHE A 295 5.23 15.34 12.73
CA PHE A 295 5.80 14.00 12.51
C PHE A 295 7.10 14.09 11.70
N LYS A 296 8.02 13.15 11.91
CA LYS A 296 9.16 12.98 11.00
C LYS A 296 8.71 12.22 9.75
N PRO A 297 9.32 12.45 8.57
CA PRO A 297 8.96 11.73 7.35
C PRO A 297 9.21 10.21 7.41
N THR A 298 9.95 9.73 8.42
CA THR A 298 10.14 8.30 8.75
C THR A 298 9.09 7.70 9.69
N ASP A 299 8.44 8.51 10.53
CA ASP A 299 7.43 8.04 11.50
C ASP A 299 6.25 7.43 10.71
N PHE A 300 5.57 6.39 11.20
CA PHE A 300 4.40 5.85 10.47
C PHE A 300 3.21 6.83 10.56
N THR A 301 2.60 7.15 9.41
CA THR A 301 1.32 7.86 9.33
C THR A 301 0.52 7.31 8.15
N GLN A 302 -0.80 7.43 8.22
CA GLN A 302 -1.70 6.98 7.16
C GLN A 302 -1.38 7.67 5.82
N VAL A 303 -1.43 6.92 4.72
CA VAL A 303 -0.99 7.43 3.39
C VAL A 303 -1.97 8.44 2.77
N ASN A 304 -3.18 8.54 3.32
CA ASN A 304 -4.30 9.31 2.80
C ASN A 304 -4.95 10.07 3.97
N HIS A 305 -4.47 11.29 4.24
CA HIS A 305 -4.93 12.13 5.36
C HIS A 305 -6.43 12.44 5.28
N GLN A 306 -7.02 12.48 4.09
CA GLN A 306 -8.46 12.74 3.92
C GLN A 306 -9.28 11.55 4.44
N ILE A 307 -8.93 10.32 4.04
CA ILE A 307 -9.58 9.11 4.55
C ILE A 307 -9.25 8.89 6.04
N ASN A 308 -8.02 9.18 6.48
CA ASN A 308 -7.64 9.10 7.91
C ASN A 308 -8.55 9.97 8.80
N ARG A 309 -8.81 11.23 8.41
CA ARG A 309 -9.74 12.11 9.15
C ARG A 309 -11.14 11.48 9.30
N VAL A 310 -11.69 10.92 8.21
CA VAL A 310 -13.02 10.28 8.23
C VAL A 310 -13.00 8.97 9.04
N LEU A 311 -11.93 8.19 8.94
CA LEU A 311 -11.70 6.97 9.74
C LEU A 311 -11.65 7.28 11.23
N ILE A 312 -10.86 8.27 11.67
CA ILE A 312 -10.77 8.70 13.07
C ILE A 312 -12.14 9.12 13.59
N GLY A 313 -12.82 10.04 12.90
CA GLY A 313 -14.17 10.48 13.31
C GLY A 313 -15.18 9.33 13.37
N ARG A 314 -15.10 8.37 12.43
CA ARG A 314 -15.95 7.17 12.47
C ARG A 314 -15.59 6.22 13.61
N ALA A 315 -14.31 5.98 13.86
CA ALA A 315 -13.82 5.10 14.92
C ALA A 315 -14.22 5.62 16.30
N LEU A 316 -14.01 6.92 16.56
CA LEU A 316 -14.42 7.58 17.81
C LEU A 316 -15.95 7.51 18.03
N ARG A 317 -16.75 7.77 16.99
CA ARG A 317 -18.22 7.64 17.06
C ARG A 317 -18.69 6.20 17.28
N LEU A 318 -17.98 5.20 16.76
CA LEU A 318 -18.30 3.79 16.99
C LEU A 318 -17.86 3.33 18.39
N LEU A 319 -16.72 3.84 18.88
CA LEU A 319 -16.22 3.57 20.23
C LEU A 319 -17.20 4.09 21.29
N ASP A 320 -17.90 5.19 20.99
CA ASP A 320 -18.99 5.73 21.82
C ASP A 320 -18.52 5.98 23.26
N ALA A 321 -17.36 6.64 23.37
CA ALA A 321 -16.71 6.94 24.64
C ALA A 321 -17.55 7.91 25.48
N GLN A 322 -17.72 7.57 26.75
CA GLN A 322 -18.43 8.36 27.74
C GLN A 322 -17.43 9.15 28.61
N PRO A 323 -17.85 10.27 29.23
CA PRO A 323 -16.96 11.09 30.05
C PRO A 323 -16.31 10.36 31.24
N SER A 324 -16.94 9.29 31.74
CA SER A 324 -16.49 8.51 32.89
C SER A 324 -15.65 7.27 32.54
N ASP A 325 -15.46 6.95 31.26
CA ASP A 325 -14.72 5.75 30.86
C ASP A 325 -13.21 5.89 31.14
N ARG A 326 -12.49 4.76 31.19
CA ARG A 326 -11.06 4.73 30.92
C ARG A 326 -10.82 4.17 29.51
N LEU A 327 -10.06 4.88 28.68
CA LEU A 327 -9.84 4.54 27.27
C LEU A 327 -8.42 3.99 27.04
N LEU A 328 -8.30 2.93 26.25
CA LEU A 328 -7.02 2.32 25.86
C LEU A 328 -6.88 2.35 24.33
N ASP A 329 -5.73 2.76 23.82
CA ASP A 329 -5.39 2.83 22.40
C ASP A 329 -4.15 1.95 22.16
N LEU A 330 -4.35 0.79 21.55
CA LEU A 330 -3.31 -0.22 21.31
C LEU A 330 -2.75 -0.09 19.89
N PHE A 331 -1.42 -0.14 19.78
CA PHE A 331 -0.66 0.18 18.57
C PHE A 331 -0.84 1.66 18.16
N CYS A 332 -0.84 2.55 19.15
CA CYS A 332 -1.26 3.95 18.97
C CYS A 332 -0.33 4.81 18.08
N GLY A 333 0.88 4.30 17.76
CA GLY A 333 1.87 5.00 16.96
C GLY A 333 2.22 6.37 17.55
N ILE A 334 2.00 7.43 16.75
CA ILE A 334 2.26 8.82 17.15
C ILE A 334 1.07 9.51 17.85
N GLY A 335 0.05 8.74 18.27
CA GLY A 335 -1.17 9.24 18.91
C GLY A 335 -2.34 9.56 17.95
N ASN A 336 -2.41 8.88 16.80
CA ASN A 336 -3.38 9.18 15.72
C ASN A 336 -4.85 9.10 16.17
N PHE A 337 -5.18 8.18 17.08
CA PHE A 337 -6.49 8.11 17.73
C PHE A 337 -6.46 8.60 19.19
N THR A 338 -5.36 8.37 19.91
CA THR A 338 -5.19 8.75 21.32
C THR A 338 -5.48 10.23 21.57
N LEU A 339 -4.93 11.12 20.73
CA LEU A 339 -5.11 12.56 20.94
C LEU A 339 -6.55 13.01 20.61
N PRO A 340 -7.16 12.62 19.47
CA PRO A 340 -8.60 12.82 19.25
C PRO A 340 -9.48 12.35 20.40
N LEU A 341 -9.24 11.15 20.95
CA LEU A 341 -9.98 10.62 22.11
C LEU A 341 -9.86 11.53 23.35
N ALA A 342 -8.66 12.04 23.64
CA ALA A 342 -8.42 12.92 24.78
C ALA A 342 -9.15 14.28 24.67
N THR A 343 -9.48 14.74 23.45
CA THR A 343 -10.30 15.95 23.27
C THR A 343 -11.75 15.77 23.73
N GLN A 344 -12.26 14.54 23.74
CA GLN A 344 -13.64 14.22 24.12
C GLN A 344 -13.90 14.23 25.65
N GLY A 345 -12.88 14.59 26.45
CA GLY A 345 -13.00 14.81 27.90
C GLY A 345 -12.42 13.70 28.77
N THR A 346 -12.08 12.55 28.18
CA THR A 346 -11.77 11.31 28.89
C THR A 346 -10.25 11.06 28.96
N SER A 347 -9.80 10.33 29.99
CA SER A 347 -8.40 9.88 30.10
C SER A 347 -8.11 8.74 29.14
N VAL A 348 -6.98 8.83 28.41
CA VAL A 348 -6.57 7.83 27.41
C VAL A 348 -5.16 7.32 27.72
N MET A 349 -4.96 6.01 27.63
CA MET A 349 -3.63 5.40 27.60
C MET A 349 -3.32 4.90 26.20
N GLY A 350 -2.20 5.34 25.61
CA GLY A 350 -1.66 4.77 24.38
C GLY A 350 -0.57 3.74 24.66
N ILE A 351 -0.58 2.60 23.98
CA ILE A 351 0.51 1.61 24.04
C ILE A 351 1.04 1.34 22.64
N GLU A 352 2.36 1.43 22.48
CA GLU A 352 3.08 1.35 21.21
C GLU A 352 4.34 0.49 21.37
N GLY A 353 4.75 -0.25 20.33
CA GLY A 353 5.95 -1.10 20.37
C GLY A 353 7.26 -0.35 20.15
N SER A 354 7.21 0.87 19.61
CA SER A 354 8.37 1.72 19.32
C SER A 354 8.54 2.87 20.32
N GLU A 355 9.70 2.92 20.99
CA GLU A 355 10.08 4.03 21.87
C GLU A 355 10.12 5.37 21.13
N ALA A 356 10.56 5.37 19.86
CA ALA A 356 10.62 6.56 19.02
C ALA A 356 9.22 7.12 18.70
N LEU A 357 8.25 6.24 18.41
CA LEU A 357 6.85 6.64 18.18
C LEU A 357 6.16 7.04 19.50
N THR A 358 6.42 6.33 20.59
CA THR A 358 5.95 6.68 21.96
C THR A 358 6.42 8.08 22.36
N THR A 359 7.71 8.39 22.13
CA THR A 359 8.29 9.73 22.37
C THR A 359 7.65 10.79 21.47
N ARG A 360 7.36 10.47 20.20
CA ARG A 360 6.63 11.37 19.29
C ARG A 360 5.19 11.60 19.76
N ALA A 361 4.52 10.58 20.29
CA ALA A 361 3.14 10.68 20.79
C ALA A 361 3.06 11.57 22.04
N LEU A 362 4.01 11.44 22.97
CA LEU A 362 4.17 12.33 24.12
C LEU A 362 4.38 13.79 23.68
N ALA A 363 5.33 14.04 22.77
CA ALA A 363 5.58 15.38 22.25
C ALA A 363 4.35 15.97 21.51
N ASN A 364 3.59 15.14 20.79
CA ASN A 364 2.33 15.56 20.16
C ASN A 364 1.23 15.85 21.20
N ALA A 365 1.18 15.11 22.31
CA ALA A 365 0.24 15.39 23.41
C ALA A 365 0.56 16.72 24.10
N GLU A 366 1.84 17.01 24.34
CA GLU A 366 2.31 18.30 24.86
C GLU A 366 1.99 19.44 23.87
N TYR A 367 2.34 19.27 22.59
CA TYR A 367 2.07 20.25 21.54
C TYR A 367 0.59 20.66 21.48
N ASN A 368 -0.33 19.70 21.64
CA ASN A 368 -1.78 19.94 21.60
C ASN A 368 -2.39 20.28 22.97
N GLY A 369 -1.59 20.42 24.04
CA GLY A 369 -2.08 20.71 25.40
C GLY A 369 -2.84 19.55 26.07
N LEU A 370 -2.75 18.34 25.51
CA LEU A 370 -3.50 17.15 25.93
C LEU A 370 -2.73 16.24 26.91
N ALA A 371 -1.45 16.52 27.18
CA ALA A 371 -0.59 15.71 28.06
C ALA A 371 -1.24 15.35 29.41
N HIS A 372 -2.03 16.26 30.01
CA HIS A 372 -2.74 16.03 31.27
C HIS A 372 -3.91 15.02 31.20
N LYS A 373 -4.30 14.57 30.00
CA LYS A 373 -5.35 13.55 29.74
C LYS A 373 -4.80 12.27 29.10
N THR A 374 -3.52 12.24 28.76
CA THR A 374 -2.91 11.15 28.00
C THR A 374 -1.71 10.57 28.73
N SER A 375 -1.64 9.25 28.79
CA SER A 375 -0.43 8.53 29.19
C SER A 375 0.02 7.62 28.04
N PHE A 376 1.32 7.37 27.92
CA PHE A 376 1.87 6.51 26.89
C PHE A 376 2.85 5.51 27.49
N ALA A 377 2.87 4.28 26.96
CA ALA A 377 3.79 3.23 27.36
C ALA A 377 4.38 2.51 26.14
N CYS A 378 5.69 2.25 26.18
CA CYS A 378 6.37 1.45 25.16
C CYS A 378 6.32 -0.03 25.56
N ARG A 379 5.61 -0.88 24.81
CA ARG A 379 5.48 -2.33 25.10
C ARG A 379 5.26 -3.15 23.83
N ASN A 380 5.91 -4.32 23.74
CA ASN A 380 5.68 -5.26 22.64
C ASN A 380 4.30 -5.94 22.74
N LEU A 381 3.31 -5.40 22.02
CA LEU A 381 1.95 -5.94 21.96
C LEU A 381 1.81 -7.27 21.18
N PHE A 382 2.87 -7.76 20.55
CA PHE A 382 2.89 -9.11 19.95
C PHE A 382 3.20 -10.23 20.95
N GLU A 383 3.66 -9.89 22.15
CA GLU A 383 4.07 -10.82 23.20
C GLU A 383 3.28 -10.61 24.50
N VAL A 384 2.25 -9.75 24.48
CA VAL A 384 1.43 -9.41 25.65
C VAL A 384 0.59 -10.60 26.13
N THR A 385 0.55 -10.80 27.45
CA THR A 385 -0.16 -11.88 28.14
C THR A 385 -1.43 -11.40 28.85
N ALA A 386 -2.23 -12.32 29.39
CA ALA A 386 -3.36 -11.99 30.26
C ALA A 386 -2.93 -11.21 31.51
N GLU A 387 -1.84 -11.62 32.16
CA GLU A 387 -1.30 -10.93 33.34
C GLU A 387 -0.91 -9.48 33.01
N ASP A 388 -0.23 -9.29 31.88
CA ASP A 388 0.20 -7.96 31.42
C ASP A 388 -0.96 -6.98 31.24
N ILE A 389 -2.09 -7.48 30.73
CA ILE A 389 -3.31 -6.69 30.56
C ILE A 389 -3.99 -6.44 31.91
N ALA A 390 -4.04 -7.45 32.79
CA ALA A 390 -4.61 -7.30 34.13
C ALA A 390 -3.84 -6.26 34.97
N GLN A 391 -2.51 -6.20 34.85
CA GLN A 391 -1.65 -5.22 35.54
C GLN A 391 -1.92 -3.76 35.11
N LEU A 392 -2.42 -3.52 33.90
CA LEU A 392 -2.86 -2.17 33.45
C LEU A 392 -4.16 -1.72 34.16
N GLY A 393 -4.88 -2.67 34.76
CA GLY A 393 -6.20 -2.49 35.34
C GLY A 393 -7.29 -2.30 34.28
N ARG A 394 -8.52 -2.08 34.76
CA ARG A 394 -9.71 -2.02 33.91
C ARG A 394 -9.76 -0.77 33.03
N PHE A 395 -9.95 -0.96 31.73
CA PHE A 395 -10.31 0.08 30.76
C PHE A 395 -11.66 -0.27 30.12
N ASP A 396 -12.58 0.68 30.06
CA ASP A 396 -13.96 0.43 29.62
C ASP A 396 -14.10 0.23 28.11
N ARG A 397 -13.24 0.88 27.31
CA ARG A 397 -13.32 0.86 25.85
C ARG A 397 -11.94 0.93 25.21
N TRP A 398 -11.71 0.09 24.20
CA TRP A 398 -10.41 -0.04 23.55
C TRP A 398 -10.49 0.31 22.07
N LEU A 399 -9.46 0.99 21.56
CA LEU A 399 -9.15 1.10 20.14
C LEU A 399 -7.90 0.26 19.84
N VAL A 400 -7.89 -0.42 18.70
CA VAL A 400 -6.77 -1.29 18.28
C VAL A 400 -6.52 -1.05 16.79
N ASP A 401 -5.33 -0.58 16.41
CA ASP A 401 -4.91 -0.37 15.00
C ASP A 401 -3.57 -1.10 14.72
N PRO A 402 -3.55 -2.45 14.70
CA PRO A 402 -2.33 -3.22 14.55
C PRO A 402 -1.85 -3.24 13.09
N PRO A 403 -0.54 -3.51 12.86
CA PRO A 403 -0.04 -3.75 11.52
C PRO A 403 -0.57 -5.07 10.94
N ARG A 404 -0.06 -5.46 9.76
CA ARG A 404 -0.63 -6.53 8.90
C ARG A 404 -0.71 -7.89 9.58
N GLU A 405 0.09 -8.12 10.61
CA GLU A 405 0.18 -9.30 11.47
C GLU A 405 -1.08 -9.49 12.35
N GLY A 406 -1.82 -8.41 12.64
CA GLY A 406 -2.96 -8.39 13.56
C GLY A 406 -2.57 -8.38 15.05
N ALA A 407 -3.57 -8.34 15.92
CA ALA A 407 -3.44 -8.27 17.38
C ALA A 407 -3.69 -9.64 18.04
N LEU A 408 -3.00 -10.68 17.55
CA LEU A 408 -3.22 -12.07 17.98
C LEU A 408 -2.97 -12.27 19.48
N ALA A 409 -1.88 -11.72 20.02
CA ALA A 409 -1.54 -11.86 21.44
C ALA A 409 -2.56 -11.15 22.35
N VAL A 410 -2.94 -9.91 22.00
CA VAL A 410 -4.03 -9.16 22.66
C VAL A 410 -5.34 -9.97 22.67
N SER A 411 -5.70 -10.58 21.53
CA SER A 411 -6.94 -11.34 21.39
C SER A 411 -6.93 -12.63 22.24
N LYS A 412 -5.78 -13.32 22.31
CA LYS A 412 -5.59 -14.48 23.21
C LYS A 412 -5.62 -14.09 24.68
N ALA A 413 -4.95 -12.99 25.04
CA ALA A 413 -4.93 -12.50 26.42
C ALA A 413 -6.34 -12.10 26.90
N LEU A 414 -7.16 -11.50 26.02
CA LEU A 414 -8.58 -11.25 26.31
C LEU A 414 -9.40 -12.55 26.46
N ALA A 415 -9.15 -13.56 25.63
CA ALA A 415 -9.81 -14.87 25.75
C ALA A 415 -9.46 -15.56 27.08
N GLU A 416 -8.18 -15.56 27.46
CA GLU A 416 -7.71 -16.11 28.73
C GLU A 416 -8.31 -15.35 29.93
N LEU A 417 -8.31 -14.01 29.91
CA LEU A 417 -8.95 -13.20 30.97
C LEU A 417 -10.47 -13.46 31.07
N HIS A 418 -11.15 -13.69 29.96
CA HIS A 418 -12.56 -14.06 29.96
C HIS A 418 -12.79 -15.41 30.65
N GLN A 419 -11.99 -16.42 30.31
CA GLN A 419 -12.04 -17.76 30.88
C GLN A 419 -11.69 -17.80 32.38
N GLN A 420 -10.82 -16.88 32.83
CA GLN A 420 -10.51 -16.65 34.24
C GLN A 420 -11.61 -15.89 35.01
N GLY A 421 -12.67 -15.42 34.34
CA GLY A 421 -13.76 -14.67 34.95
C GLY A 421 -13.40 -13.21 35.31
N SER A 422 -12.39 -12.63 34.64
CA SER A 422 -11.87 -11.30 34.96
C SER A 422 -12.87 -10.16 34.68
N ASP A 423 -12.82 -9.13 35.52
CA ASP A 423 -13.64 -7.92 35.40
C ASP A 423 -12.95 -6.78 34.61
N VAL A 424 -11.67 -6.96 34.22
CA VAL A 424 -10.87 -5.93 33.53
C VAL A 424 -11.19 -5.78 32.04
N LEU A 425 -11.89 -6.75 31.43
CA LEU A 425 -12.20 -6.73 29.99
C LEU A 425 -13.11 -5.53 29.63
N PRO A 426 -12.84 -4.84 28.50
CA PRO A 426 -13.64 -3.71 28.06
C PRO A 426 -15.09 -4.09 27.72
N LYS A 427 -15.96 -3.07 27.70
CA LYS A 427 -17.35 -3.18 27.25
C LYS A 427 -17.42 -3.20 25.71
N ARG A 428 -16.52 -2.45 25.05
CA ARG A 428 -16.46 -2.31 23.59
C ARG A 428 -15.02 -2.20 23.08
N ILE A 429 -14.75 -2.83 21.94
CA ILE A 429 -13.49 -2.72 21.20
C ILE A 429 -13.80 -2.20 19.78
N VAL A 430 -13.10 -1.16 19.34
CA VAL A 430 -13.05 -0.76 17.93
C VAL A 430 -11.70 -1.19 17.35
N TYR A 431 -11.76 -2.07 16.36
CA TYR A 431 -10.58 -2.65 15.73
C TYR A 431 -10.48 -2.10 14.30
N VAL A 432 -9.39 -1.41 13.98
CA VAL A 432 -9.01 -0.98 12.62
C VAL A 432 -8.00 -1.98 12.06
N SER A 433 -8.05 -2.32 10.78
CA SER A 433 -7.11 -3.29 10.22
C SER A 433 -6.87 -3.17 8.71
N CYS A 434 -5.59 -3.14 8.34
CA CYS A 434 -5.11 -3.18 6.96
C CYS A 434 -5.05 -4.59 6.34
N ASN A 435 -5.55 -5.62 7.06
CA ASN A 435 -5.54 -7.01 6.61
C ASN A 435 -6.79 -7.79 7.10
N PRO A 436 -7.80 -8.04 6.25
CA PRO A 436 -9.05 -8.68 6.67
C PRO A 436 -8.86 -10.15 7.07
N ALA A 437 -7.78 -10.83 6.64
CA ALA A 437 -7.53 -12.22 7.02
C ALA A 437 -7.06 -12.36 8.48
N THR A 438 -6.20 -11.45 8.95
CA THR A 438 -5.77 -11.43 10.36
C THR A 438 -6.84 -10.82 11.26
N LEU A 439 -7.57 -9.80 10.80
CA LEU A 439 -8.80 -9.34 11.46
C LEU A 439 -9.80 -10.49 11.66
N ALA A 440 -10.04 -11.33 10.65
CA ALA A 440 -10.97 -12.45 10.78
C ALA A 440 -10.51 -13.51 11.79
N ARG A 441 -9.21 -13.84 11.80
CA ARG A 441 -8.59 -14.71 12.82
C ARG A 441 -8.82 -14.15 14.23
N ASP A 442 -8.51 -12.87 14.43
CA ASP A 442 -8.58 -12.21 15.74
C ASP A 442 -10.04 -12.04 16.19
N ALA A 443 -10.95 -11.70 15.27
CA ALA A 443 -12.39 -11.69 15.49
C ALA A 443 -12.94 -13.05 15.95
N GLY A 444 -12.38 -14.16 15.43
CA GLY A 444 -12.74 -15.50 15.85
C GLY A 444 -12.44 -15.75 17.34
N LEU A 445 -11.26 -15.37 17.81
CA LEU A 445 -10.90 -15.48 19.22
C LEU A 445 -11.77 -14.56 20.10
N LEU A 446 -11.96 -13.31 19.68
CA LEU A 446 -12.78 -12.35 20.44
C LEU A 446 -14.23 -12.84 20.60
N VAL A 447 -14.83 -13.40 19.55
CA VAL A 447 -16.23 -13.86 19.58
C VAL A 447 -16.39 -15.21 20.25
N HIS A 448 -15.58 -16.21 19.90
CA HIS A 448 -15.78 -17.59 20.36
C HIS A 448 -15.13 -17.90 21.71
N GLU A 449 -14.11 -17.14 22.13
CA GLU A 449 -13.31 -17.44 23.32
C GLU A 449 -13.22 -16.30 24.35
N ALA A 450 -13.43 -15.03 23.94
CA ALA A 450 -13.35 -13.86 24.83
C ALA A 450 -14.71 -13.23 25.22
N GLY A 451 -15.83 -13.80 24.76
CA GLY A 451 -17.18 -13.36 25.15
C GLY A 451 -17.63 -12.04 24.53
N TYR A 452 -17.29 -11.78 23.27
CA TYR A 452 -17.79 -10.64 22.50
C TYR A 452 -18.74 -11.08 21.38
N ARG A 453 -19.48 -10.12 20.81
CA ARG A 453 -20.16 -10.26 19.52
C ARG A 453 -19.64 -9.21 18.54
N LEU A 454 -19.52 -9.56 17.25
CA LEU A 454 -19.17 -8.61 16.20
C LEU A 454 -20.39 -7.75 15.86
N SER A 455 -20.51 -6.61 16.54
CA SER A 455 -21.67 -5.70 16.44
C SER A 455 -21.72 -4.94 15.12
N GLY A 456 -20.59 -4.81 14.42
CA GLY A 456 -20.58 -4.36 13.05
C GLY A 456 -19.20 -4.34 12.41
N ALA A 457 -19.15 -4.38 11.08
CA ALA A 457 -17.91 -4.29 10.31
C ALA A 457 -18.12 -3.65 8.94
N GLY A 458 -17.08 -3.04 8.38
CA GLY A 458 -17.09 -2.52 7.01
C GLY A 458 -15.72 -2.04 6.56
N VAL A 459 -15.57 -1.78 5.26
CA VAL A 459 -14.27 -1.41 4.68
C VAL A 459 -14.05 0.10 4.55
N VAL A 460 -12.77 0.45 4.46
CA VAL A 460 -12.25 1.80 4.30
C VAL A 460 -11.35 1.81 3.06
N ASN A 461 -11.61 2.68 2.10
CA ASN A 461 -10.79 2.77 0.90
C ASN A 461 -9.60 3.69 1.09
N MET A 462 -8.70 3.30 2.00
CA MET A 462 -7.44 4.01 2.25
C MET A 462 -6.51 4.00 1.02
N PHE A 463 -6.62 2.95 0.19
CA PHE A 463 -5.79 2.71 -0.99
C PHE A 463 -6.64 2.38 -2.25
N PRO A 464 -7.34 3.35 -2.85
CA PRO A 464 -7.95 3.19 -4.17
C PRO A 464 -6.99 2.55 -5.18
N HIS A 465 -7.53 1.80 -6.15
CA HIS A 465 -6.78 1.18 -7.25
C HIS A 465 -5.74 0.11 -6.85
N THR A 466 -5.66 -0.23 -5.56
CA THR A 466 -4.88 -1.36 -5.03
C THR A 466 -5.80 -2.40 -4.40
N SER A 467 -5.33 -3.64 -4.28
CA SER A 467 -6.05 -4.72 -3.60
C SER A 467 -6.01 -4.63 -2.06
N HIS A 468 -5.40 -3.58 -1.49
CA HIS A 468 -5.40 -3.41 -0.03
C HIS A 468 -6.81 -3.09 0.48
N VAL A 469 -7.20 -3.81 1.53
CA VAL A 469 -8.51 -3.69 2.19
C VAL A 469 -8.26 -3.23 3.61
N GLU A 470 -8.44 -1.94 3.84
CA GLU A 470 -8.54 -1.38 5.18
C GLU A 470 -9.96 -1.65 5.70
N SER A 471 -10.09 -1.99 6.97
CA SER A 471 -11.33 -2.45 7.59
C SER A 471 -11.53 -1.83 8.96
N ILE A 472 -12.77 -1.66 9.40
CA ILE A 472 -13.13 -1.32 10.77
C ILE A 472 -14.19 -2.30 11.28
N ALA A 473 -14.00 -2.79 12.50
CA ALA A 473 -14.87 -3.71 13.20
C ALA A 473 -15.18 -3.20 14.62
N VAL A 474 -16.37 -3.52 15.13
CA VAL A 474 -16.81 -3.18 16.48
C VAL A 474 -17.24 -4.45 17.20
N PHE A 475 -16.65 -4.70 18.36
CA PHE A 475 -16.97 -5.81 19.24
C PHE A 475 -17.59 -5.29 20.52
N ASP A 476 -18.80 -5.72 20.85
CA ASP A 476 -19.43 -5.47 22.16
C ASP A 476 -19.30 -6.74 23.01
N ARG A 477 -19.05 -6.58 24.30
CA ARG A 477 -19.11 -7.68 25.27
C ARG A 477 -20.54 -8.22 25.29
N ALA A 478 -20.69 -9.55 25.18
CA ALA A 478 -21.97 -10.23 25.01
C ALA A 478 -22.74 -10.41 26.33
#